data_AF-A0A521XE23-F1
#
_entry.id   AF-A0A521XE23-F1
#
_cell.length_a   1.000
_cell.length_b   1.000
_cell.length_c   1.000
_cell.angle_alpha   90.00
_cell.angle_beta   90.00
_cell.angle_gamma   90.00
#
_symmetry.space_group_name_H-M   'P 1'
#
loop_
_entity.id
_entity.type
_entity.pdbx_description
1 polymer ?
#
loop_
_entity_poly.entity_id
_entity_poly.type
_entity_poly.pdbx_seq_one_letter_code
_entity_poly.pdbx_strand_id
1 'polypeptide(L)'
;MALVIIATLSGCGGGASKDASAVEKLLEQQMALAKAGDWQGLYNTYSPRYQSRCPYEALLRRAADSDSASSQSLSYDQLHVQVDGDTAYVTYVTMRSGEVVASVTDAAPDLYVKIDGTWFDEYDELATCASSAPPGSEGPST
;
A
#
# COMPACT_ATOMS: atom_id res chain seq x y z
N MET A 1 -38.66 -39.64 -12.49
CA MET A 1 -37.21 -39.59 -12.23
C MET A 1 -36.77 -38.15 -12.35
N ALA A 2 -36.47 -37.48 -11.24
CA ALA A 2 -35.98 -36.11 -11.22
C ALA A 2 -34.50 -36.14 -10.81
N LEU A 3 -33.64 -35.66 -11.69
CA LEU A 3 -32.19 -35.57 -11.49
C LEU A 3 -31.89 -34.29 -10.71
N VAL A 4 -31.45 -34.41 -9.46
CA VAL A 4 -30.97 -33.29 -8.65
C VAL A 4 -29.50 -33.07 -8.99
N ILE A 5 -29.20 -31.96 -9.68
CA ILE A 5 -27.82 -31.52 -9.90
C ILE A 5 -27.40 -30.72 -8.66
N ILE A 6 -26.64 -31.37 -7.78
CA ILE A 6 -25.96 -30.70 -6.66
C ILE A 6 -24.70 -30.07 -7.25
N ALA A 7 -24.74 -28.76 -7.50
CA ALA A 7 -23.54 -27.99 -7.79
C ALA A 7 -22.73 -27.83 -6.50
N THR A 8 -21.68 -28.64 -6.34
CA THR A 8 -20.65 -28.44 -5.33
C THR A 8 -19.83 -27.20 -5.67
N LEU A 9 -20.07 -26.10 -4.94
CA LEU A 9 -19.15 -24.96 -4.86
C LEU A 9 -17.92 -25.38 -4.04
N SER A 10 -16.96 -26.03 -4.70
CA SER A 10 -15.65 -26.30 -4.13
C SER A 10 -14.76 -25.07 -4.31
N GLY A 11 -14.24 -24.52 -3.20
CA GLY A 11 -12.93 -23.84 -3.21
C GLY A 11 -12.85 -22.36 -2.81
N CYS A 12 -13.50 -21.92 -1.73
CA CYS A 12 -13.10 -20.67 -1.06
C CYS A 12 -12.15 -21.02 0.10
N GLY A 13 -10.84 -20.92 -0.11
CA GLY A 13 -9.86 -21.13 0.96
C GLY A 13 -8.40 -21.05 0.54
N GLY A 14 -8.11 -21.28 -0.75
CA GLY A 14 -6.74 -21.20 -1.29
C GLY A 14 -6.39 -19.90 -2.02
N GLY A 15 -7.37 -19.02 -2.28
CA GLY A 15 -7.16 -17.74 -2.95
C GLY A 15 -6.63 -16.67 -1.98
N ALA A 16 -7.32 -16.50 -0.85
CA ALA A 16 -6.97 -15.51 0.16
C ALA A 16 -5.54 -15.66 0.70
N SER A 17 -5.04 -16.88 0.90
CA SER A 17 -3.66 -17.09 1.34
C SER A 17 -2.62 -16.73 0.26
N LYS A 18 -2.92 -17.02 -1.02
CA LYS A 18 -2.05 -16.61 -2.13
C LYS A 18 -2.04 -15.10 -2.32
N ASP A 19 -3.20 -14.46 -2.16
CA ASP A 19 -3.33 -13.02 -2.25
C ASP A 19 -2.64 -12.31 -1.09
N ALA A 20 -2.78 -12.81 0.14
CA ALA A 20 -2.05 -12.29 1.28
C ALA A 20 -0.53 -12.35 1.06
N SER A 21 -0.01 -13.50 0.59
CA SER A 21 1.40 -13.63 0.24
C SER A 21 1.84 -12.76 -0.95
N ALA A 22 0.93 -12.42 -1.87
CA ALA A 22 1.24 -11.53 -2.98
C ALA A 22 1.35 -10.07 -2.50
N VAL A 23 0.46 -9.64 -1.60
CA VAL A 23 0.50 -8.32 -0.96
C VAL A 23 1.74 -8.17 -0.07
N GLU A 24 2.08 -9.19 0.72
CA GLU A 24 3.32 -9.21 1.52
C GLU A 24 4.57 -9.01 0.64
N LYS A 25 4.68 -9.75 -0.47
CA LYS A 25 5.79 -9.59 -1.42
C LYS A 25 5.81 -8.22 -2.09
N LEU A 26 4.65 -7.62 -2.33
CA LEU A 26 4.55 -6.28 -2.87
C LEU A 26 5.12 -5.27 -1.88
N LEU A 27 4.75 -5.36 -0.60
CA LEU A 27 5.31 -4.51 0.47
C LEU A 27 6.83 -4.71 0.59
N GLU A 28 7.32 -5.95 0.57
CA GLU A 28 8.77 -6.25 0.54
C GLU A 28 9.49 -5.55 -0.63
N GLN A 29 8.90 -5.64 -1.83
CA GLN A 29 9.43 -5.00 -3.03
C GLN A 29 9.45 -3.48 -2.88
N GLN A 30 8.38 -2.87 -2.38
CA GLN A 30 8.28 -1.42 -2.15
C GLN A 30 9.35 -0.93 -1.18
N MET A 31 9.57 -1.66 -0.08
CA MET A 31 10.60 -1.36 0.90
C MET A 31 12.00 -1.46 0.29
N ALA A 32 12.26 -2.46 -0.56
CA ALA A 32 13.52 -2.58 -1.27
C ALA A 32 13.75 -1.42 -2.26
N LEU A 33 12.72 -1.01 -3.01
CA LEU A 33 12.78 0.12 -3.94
C LEU A 33 13.03 1.44 -3.20
N ALA A 34 12.34 1.67 -2.09
CA ALA A 34 12.54 2.85 -1.24
C ALA A 34 13.97 2.91 -0.65
N LYS A 35 14.51 1.78 -0.18
CA LYS A 35 15.91 1.69 0.30
C LYS A 35 16.92 1.97 -0.79
N ALA A 36 16.66 1.51 -2.01
CA ALA A 36 17.51 1.71 -3.17
C ALA A 36 17.38 3.13 -3.76
N GLY A 37 16.39 3.92 -3.32
CA GLY A 37 16.05 5.20 -3.93
C GLY A 37 15.48 5.07 -5.35
N ASP A 38 14.97 3.89 -5.72
CA ASP A 38 14.30 3.67 -7.01
C ASP A 38 12.85 4.14 -6.92
N TRP A 39 12.69 5.48 -6.91
CA TRP A 39 11.40 6.13 -6.78
C TRP A 39 10.47 5.85 -7.96
N GLN A 40 11.02 5.66 -9.17
CA GLN A 40 10.22 5.31 -10.34
C GLN A 40 9.67 3.90 -10.22
N GLY A 41 10.51 2.94 -9.82
CA GLY A 41 10.09 1.57 -9.56
C GLY A 41 9.03 1.54 -8.45
N LEU A 42 9.24 2.29 -7.36
CA LEU A 42 8.26 2.42 -6.28
C LEU A 42 6.93 2.99 -6.82
N TYR A 43 6.99 4.07 -7.61
CA TYR A 43 5.80 4.72 -8.16
C TYR A 43 4.94 3.77 -9.01
N ASN A 44 5.58 2.85 -9.72
CA ASN A 44 4.91 1.85 -10.57
C ASN A 44 4.19 0.75 -9.76
N THR A 45 4.42 0.65 -8.45
CA THR A 45 3.68 -0.28 -7.56
C THR A 45 2.36 0.29 -7.06
N TYR A 46 2.15 1.60 -7.20
CA TYR A 46 0.91 2.25 -6.79
C TYR A 46 -0.19 2.10 -7.84
N SER A 47 -1.44 2.14 -7.37
CA SER A 47 -2.63 2.03 -8.21
C SER A 47 -2.73 3.22 -9.17
N PRO A 48 -3.45 3.08 -10.31
CA PRO A 48 -3.76 4.21 -11.18
C PRO A 48 -4.48 5.36 -10.46
N ARG A 49 -5.30 5.04 -9.45
CA ARG A 49 -6.00 6.05 -8.66
C ARG A 49 -5.03 6.82 -7.76
N TYR A 50 -4.08 6.16 -7.11
CA TYR A 50 -2.99 6.82 -6.41
C TYR A 50 -2.22 7.72 -7.37
N GLN A 51 -1.77 7.20 -8.50
CA GLN A 51 -0.98 7.94 -9.48
C GLN A 51 -1.73 9.18 -10.03
N SER A 52 -3.06 9.11 -10.15
CA SER A 52 -3.89 10.25 -10.55
C SER A 52 -3.96 11.36 -9.49
N ARG A 53 -3.88 11.00 -8.21
CA ARG A 53 -3.97 11.94 -7.07
C ARG A 53 -2.61 12.45 -6.64
N CYS A 54 -1.59 11.62 -6.82
CA CYS A 54 -0.21 11.92 -6.55
C CYS A 54 0.63 11.75 -7.81
N PRO A 55 0.84 12.84 -8.57
CA PRO A 55 1.79 12.81 -9.67
C PRO A 55 3.19 12.45 -9.16
N TYR A 56 3.97 11.79 -10.00
CA TYR A 56 5.32 11.32 -9.67
C TYR A 56 6.23 12.42 -9.08
N GLU A 57 6.12 13.66 -9.56
CA GLU A 57 6.89 14.79 -9.07
C GLU A 57 6.55 15.15 -7.61
N ALA A 58 5.32 14.88 -7.16
CA ALA A 58 4.92 15.08 -5.77
C ALA A 58 5.57 14.04 -4.86
N LEU A 59 5.62 12.77 -5.30
CA LEU A 59 6.36 11.72 -4.61
C LEU A 59 7.85 12.10 -4.48
N LEU A 60 8.47 12.56 -5.58
CA LEU A 60 9.88 12.96 -5.57
C LEU A 60 10.18 14.12 -4.61
N ARG A 61 9.31 15.14 -4.53
CA ARG A 61 9.50 16.25 -3.58
C ARG A 61 9.54 15.74 -2.14
N ARG A 62 8.62 14.83 -1.78
CA ARG A 62 8.58 14.24 -0.43
C ARG A 62 9.73 13.28 -0.16
N ALA A 63 10.15 12.54 -1.19
CA ALA A 63 11.35 11.71 -1.12
C ALA A 63 12.61 12.56 -0.90
N ALA A 64 12.69 13.76 -1.50
CA ALA A 64 13.81 14.69 -1.29
C ALA A 64 13.88 15.24 0.14
N ASP A 65 12.75 15.34 0.84
CA ASP A 65 12.70 15.69 2.26
C ASP A 65 13.15 14.53 3.17
N SER A 66 13.26 13.31 2.61
CA SER A 66 13.74 12.12 3.33
C SER A 66 15.24 11.94 3.09
N ASP A 67 16.03 11.97 4.16
CA ASP A 67 17.47 11.70 4.09
C ASP A 67 17.73 10.28 3.57
N SER A 68 18.45 10.14 2.45
CA SER A 68 18.70 8.85 1.80
C SER A 68 19.49 7.87 2.69
N ALA A 69 20.33 8.37 3.58
CA ALA A 69 21.01 7.55 4.59
C ALA A 69 20.00 6.96 5.60
N SER A 70 18.95 7.70 5.92
CA SER A 70 17.88 7.23 6.80
C SER A 70 17.04 6.12 6.14
N SER A 71 16.86 6.16 4.82
CA SER A 71 16.07 5.18 4.07
C SER A 71 16.71 3.78 4.03
N GLN A 72 18.05 3.68 4.03
CA GLN A 72 18.75 2.39 4.00
C GLN A 72 18.53 1.54 5.26
N SER A 73 18.20 2.20 6.38
CA SER A 73 17.95 1.56 7.67
C SER A 73 16.47 1.22 7.91
N LEU A 74 15.60 1.45 6.92
CA LEU A 74 14.18 1.14 7.05
C LEU A 74 13.96 -0.37 7.15
N SER A 75 12.95 -0.79 7.89
CA SER A 75 12.40 -2.13 7.88
C SER A 75 10.96 -2.08 8.37
N TYR A 76 10.27 -3.21 8.34
CA TYR A 76 8.98 -3.34 8.97
C TYR A 76 8.92 -4.62 9.80
N ASP A 77 7.98 -4.67 10.73
CA ASP A 77 7.69 -5.84 11.56
C ASP A 77 6.19 -5.86 11.90
N GLN A 78 5.74 -6.94 12.56
CA GLN A 78 4.36 -7.14 12.98
C GLN A 78 3.36 -7.02 11.82
N LEU A 79 3.77 -7.52 10.63
CA LEU A 79 2.94 -7.48 9.43
C LEU A 79 1.69 -8.34 9.61
N HIS A 80 0.53 -7.74 9.40
CA HIS A 80 -0.74 -8.43 9.25
C HIS A 80 -1.39 -8.02 7.94
N VAL A 81 -1.89 -9.01 7.18
CA VAL A 81 -2.57 -8.80 5.90
C VAL A 81 -3.94 -9.45 5.98
N GLN A 82 -4.98 -8.64 5.84
CA GLN A 82 -6.36 -9.10 5.73
C GLN A 82 -6.86 -8.87 4.31
N VAL A 83 -7.18 -9.95 3.60
CA VAL A 83 -7.73 -9.90 2.24
C VAL A 83 -9.26 -10.02 2.28
N ASP A 84 -9.95 -9.08 1.62
CA ASP A 84 -11.38 -9.09 1.39
C ASP A 84 -11.65 -8.88 -0.12
N GLY A 85 -11.81 -10.00 -0.84
CA GLY A 85 -11.98 -9.99 -2.29
C GLY A 85 -10.79 -9.37 -3.02
N ASP A 86 -11.05 -8.28 -3.74
CA ASP A 86 -10.06 -7.52 -4.52
C ASP A 86 -9.44 -6.36 -3.71
N THR A 87 -9.59 -6.37 -2.39
CA THR A 87 -9.02 -5.38 -1.47
C THR A 87 -8.24 -6.09 -0.38
N ALA A 88 -7.13 -5.49 0.07
CA ALA A 88 -6.41 -5.96 1.24
C ALA A 88 -6.09 -4.78 2.16
N TYR A 89 -6.15 -5.05 3.46
CA TYR A 89 -5.85 -4.11 4.53
C TYR A 89 -4.60 -4.62 5.24
N VAL A 90 -3.59 -3.77 5.31
CA VAL A 90 -2.28 -4.14 5.82
C VAL A 90 -1.94 -3.29 7.03
N THR A 91 -1.44 -3.93 8.09
CA THR A 91 -0.93 -3.25 9.28
C THR A 91 0.49 -3.73 9.58
N TYR A 92 1.32 -2.82 10.05
CA TYR A 92 2.74 -3.07 10.33
C TYR A 92 3.33 -1.90 11.12
N VAL A 93 4.46 -2.16 11.77
CA VAL A 93 5.30 -1.09 12.30
C VAL A 93 6.45 -0.82 11.33
N THR A 94 6.69 0.44 11.01
CA THR A 94 7.89 0.84 10.28
C THR A 94 8.99 1.13 11.29
N MET A 95 10.15 0.51 11.08
CA MET A 95 11.33 0.68 11.91
C MET A 95 12.43 1.39 11.14
N ARG A 96 13.26 2.15 11.86
CA ARG A 96 14.48 2.77 11.36
C ARG A 96 15.59 2.51 12.36
N SER A 97 16.66 1.84 11.93
CA SER A 97 17.78 1.45 12.81
C SER A 97 17.33 0.68 14.07
N GLY A 98 16.24 -0.09 13.98
CA GLY A 98 15.66 -0.86 15.09
C GLY A 98 14.66 -0.10 15.97
N GLU A 99 14.42 1.18 15.72
CA GLU A 99 13.42 1.99 16.45
C GLU A 99 12.14 2.14 15.63
N VAL A 100 10.98 2.06 16.28
CA VAL A 100 9.69 2.30 15.61
C VAL A 100 9.57 3.79 15.28
N VAL A 101 9.41 4.10 13.99
CA VAL A 101 9.25 5.48 13.50
C VAL A 101 7.84 5.78 13.00
N ALA A 102 7.07 4.74 12.65
CA ALA A 102 5.67 4.86 12.27
C ALA A 102 4.92 3.55 12.54
N SER A 103 3.59 3.64 12.65
CA SER A 103 2.72 2.47 12.80
C SER A 103 1.51 2.62 11.89
N VAL A 104 1.28 1.61 11.07
CA VAL A 104 0.07 1.41 10.28
C VAL A 104 -0.81 0.47 11.09
N THR A 105 -2.03 0.89 11.42
CA THR A 105 -2.88 0.24 12.44
C THR A 105 -4.27 -0.06 11.91
N ASP A 106 -5.07 -0.88 12.60
CA ASP A 106 -6.42 -1.20 12.12
C ASP A 106 -7.35 0.04 12.00
N ALA A 107 -7.04 1.12 12.72
CA ALA A 107 -7.78 2.39 12.62
C ALA A 107 -7.41 3.20 11.38
N ALA A 108 -6.23 2.95 10.81
CA ALA A 108 -5.71 3.54 9.59
C ALA A 108 -4.80 2.50 8.91
N PRO A 109 -5.38 1.48 8.26
CA PRO A 109 -4.60 0.45 7.60
C PRO A 109 -4.10 0.98 6.25
N ASP A 110 -3.01 0.38 5.77
CA ASP A 110 -2.50 0.60 4.43
C ASP A 110 -3.35 -0.22 3.46
N LEU A 111 -3.87 0.43 2.41
CA LEU A 111 -4.87 -0.14 1.52
C LEU A 111 -4.22 -0.65 0.23
N TYR A 112 -4.53 -1.90 -0.13
CA TYR A 112 -4.11 -2.49 -1.40
C TYR A 112 -5.34 -2.90 -2.21
N VAL A 113 -5.26 -2.75 -3.54
CA VAL A 113 -6.33 -3.15 -4.46
C VAL A 113 -5.82 -4.07 -5.56
N LYS A 114 -6.67 -5.00 -5.97
CA LYS A 114 -6.41 -5.92 -7.08
C LYS A 114 -7.11 -5.42 -8.34
N ILE A 115 -6.34 -5.17 -9.38
CA ILE A 115 -6.85 -4.72 -10.68
C ILE A 115 -6.35 -5.69 -11.73
N ASP A 116 -7.27 -6.31 -12.46
CA ASP A 116 -6.98 -7.31 -13.50
C ASP A 116 -6.02 -8.43 -13.02
N GLY A 117 -6.18 -8.84 -11.76
CA GLY A 117 -5.37 -9.90 -11.14
C GLY A 117 -4.03 -9.45 -10.54
N THR A 118 -3.68 -8.17 -10.65
CA THR A 118 -2.44 -7.60 -10.11
C THR A 118 -2.73 -6.73 -8.90
N TRP A 119 -1.97 -6.90 -7.81
CA TRP A 119 -2.09 -6.08 -6.61
C TRP A 119 -1.29 -4.78 -6.74
N PHE A 120 -1.87 -3.70 -6.23
CA PHE A 120 -1.28 -2.37 -6.16
C PHE A 120 -1.53 -1.77 -4.79
N ASP A 121 -0.63 -0.91 -4.35
CA ASP A 121 -0.80 -0.04 -3.20
C ASP A 121 -1.72 1.13 -3.59
N GLU A 122 -2.78 1.36 -2.80
CA GLU A 122 -3.87 2.27 -3.12
C GLU A 122 -3.74 3.59 -2.37
N TYR A 123 -4.40 4.62 -2.89
CA TYR A 123 -4.54 5.88 -2.19
C TYR A 123 -5.37 5.74 -0.91
N ASP A 124 -4.72 5.96 0.23
CA ASP A 124 -5.36 6.17 1.53
C ASP A 124 -4.86 7.47 2.21
N GLU A 125 -5.27 7.71 3.45
CA GLU A 125 -4.87 8.90 4.21
C GLU A 125 -3.43 8.84 4.74
N LEU A 126 -2.81 7.66 4.76
CA LEU A 126 -1.42 7.42 5.17
C LEU A 126 -0.45 7.48 4.00
N ALA A 127 -0.94 7.25 2.78
CA ALA A 127 -0.20 7.31 1.54
C ALA A 127 0.65 8.58 1.51
N THR A 128 1.94 8.40 1.20
CA THR A 128 3.02 9.41 1.26
C THR A 128 2.71 10.73 0.56
N CYS A 129 1.66 10.81 -0.25
CA CYS A 129 1.21 12.00 -0.95
C CYS A 129 0.11 12.80 -0.27
N ALA A 130 -0.39 12.38 0.90
CA ALA A 130 -1.32 13.14 1.72
C ALA A 130 -0.63 14.33 2.41
N SER A 131 -0.13 15.28 1.63
CA SER A 131 0.21 16.63 2.11
C SER A 131 0.18 17.68 1.00
N SER A 132 -1.02 18.00 0.51
CA SER A 132 -1.49 19.38 0.28
C SER A 132 -2.95 19.37 -0.20
N ALA A 133 -3.74 20.29 0.37
CA ALA A 133 -5.20 20.46 0.33
C ALA A 133 -5.94 20.30 -1.02
N PRO A 134 -7.27 20.06 -1.01
CA PRO A 134 -8.09 20.20 -2.22
C PRO A 134 -7.97 21.63 -2.81
N PRO A 135 -8.04 21.80 -4.15
CA PRO A 135 -8.12 23.12 -4.76
C PRO A 135 -9.43 23.78 -4.32
N GLY A 136 -9.35 24.73 -3.39
CA GLY A 136 -10.53 25.45 -2.88
C GLY A 136 -10.45 26.04 -1.47
N SER A 137 -9.31 25.93 -0.77
CA SER A 137 -9.16 26.57 0.56
C SER A 137 -8.68 28.02 0.43
N GLU A 138 -9.47 28.85 -0.25
CA GLU A 138 -9.33 30.31 -0.17
C GLU A 138 -9.95 30.82 1.14
N GLY A 139 -9.13 31.45 1.98
CA GLY A 139 -9.54 32.61 2.81
C GLY A 139 -9.44 32.48 4.34
N PRO A 140 -9.49 33.62 5.08
CA PRO A 140 -9.51 35.00 4.61
C PRO A 140 -8.19 35.75 4.89
N SER A 141 -7.89 36.74 4.03
CA SER A 141 -7.00 37.84 4.39
C SER A 141 -7.62 38.63 5.55
N THR A 142 -6.86 38.82 6.62
CA THR A 142 -7.05 39.87 7.61
C THR A 142 -5.73 40.57 7.85
#